data_AF-A0A9J7AJG7-F1
#
_entry.id   AF-A0A9J7AJG7-F1
#
_cell.length_a   1.000
_cell.length_b   1.000
_cell.length_c   1.000
_cell.angle_alpha   90.00
_cell.angle_beta   90.00
_cell.angle_gamma   90.00
#
_symmetry.space_group_name_H-M   'P 1'
#
loop_
_entity.id
_entity.type
_entity.pdbx_description
1 polymer ?
#
loop_
_entity_poly.entity_id
_entity_poly.type
_entity_poly.pdbx_seq_one_letter_code
_entity_poly.pdbx_strand_id
1 'polypeptide(L)'
;MTHLSVVPPPSNRWSDVAAMRNFPILAETRNRVRKKMQSHQVNFDDLATVVERDPALCLNLMVAAVSQNPGCREQISGAANCLSLLGMQELVRLIKHLPVIESNSDSRQHQLYRRALHCADMAAEMAAHWARLRGNISPDYARWNTLMVCAPLWQWLLSEDLAQNWLYCLSEGQDILAAINTCFGGNQLKNWQRQVKQLGLPPAAVDCFRKEAGLTTKQWKLLRRYDPRDFDNQRELLHRLQQPELIPIIATGLSWNWHIAPESNNARRWLVLASHWLGKPQAQVAADLRIIQLNVSRQQNDALSTGLALLASPVATRQSYPKVIPAVVEKPATDDTPEEAINIGKPTTEVVQITRKPDQAYLNKLLTQLQQQPDSFGDWHYLMRGVLRGICQGLGMSSACIALLNKDKTALKVFYAENLPEQHPLRKVAIDLRQPNIFNKLLEKPASLSLTPENRDKFLRHLPGSTQDILPSHWVTMSIDAGHKPIGLVLAFNDSGQQVVEHSEYVAFKNLCLTASKSLAELRSHTAQQRRS
;
A
#
# COMPACT_ATOMS: atom_id res chain seq x y z
N MET A 1 16.68 -15.73 -27.51
CA MET A 1 15.89 -15.41 -26.31
C MET A 1 15.57 -13.93 -26.34
N THR A 2 14.38 -13.57 -26.78
CA THR A 2 13.89 -12.18 -26.74
C THR A 2 13.78 -11.78 -25.27
N HIS A 3 14.70 -10.92 -24.81
CA HIS A 3 14.55 -10.24 -23.52
C HIS A 3 13.34 -9.32 -23.63
N LEU A 4 12.15 -9.87 -23.35
CA LEU A 4 10.92 -9.11 -23.20
C LEU A 4 11.11 -8.19 -22.00
N SER A 5 11.51 -6.95 -22.26
CA SER A 5 11.69 -5.93 -21.23
C SER A 5 10.37 -5.78 -20.46
N VAL A 6 10.43 -6.07 -19.16
CA VAL A 6 9.40 -5.66 -18.21
C VAL A 6 9.77 -4.25 -17.80
N VAL A 7 8.82 -3.32 -17.91
CA VAL A 7 9.06 -1.95 -17.48
C VAL A 7 8.87 -1.90 -15.96
N PRO A 8 9.86 -1.40 -15.20
CA PRO A 8 9.72 -1.30 -13.76
C PRO A 8 8.71 -0.21 -13.37
N PRO A 9 8.02 -0.34 -12.23
CA PRO A 9 7.23 0.74 -11.66
C PRO A 9 8.05 2.03 -11.56
N PRO A 10 7.44 3.19 -11.81
CA PRO A 10 8.16 4.45 -11.75
C PRO A 10 8.66 4.73 -10.32
N SER A 11 9.84 5.34 -10.21
CA SER A 11 10.56 5.46 -8.92
C SER A 11 9.82 6.21 -7.82
N ASN A 12 8.88 7.08 -8.19
CA ASN A 12 8.00 7.80 -7.26
C ASN A 12 7.00 6.88 -6.54
N ARG A 13 6.65 5.73 -7.12
CA ARG A 13 5.70 4.78 -6.51
C ARG A 13 6.20 4.16 -5.22
N TRP A 14 7.52 4.11 -5.01
CA TRP A 14 8.10 3.57 -3.77
C TRP A 14 7.62 4.33 -2.52
N SER A 15 7.38 5.65 -2.59
CA SER A 15 6.84 6.40 -1.45
C SER A 15 5.35 6.18 -1.24
N ASP A 16 4.58 6.05 -2.33
CA ASP A 16 3.13 5.89 -2.27
C ASP A 16 2.77 4.51 -1.70
N VAL A 17 3.45 3.47 -2.20
CA VAL A 17 3.30 2.09 -1.70
C VAL A 17 3.71 1.99 -0.23
N ALA A 18 4.75 2.74 0.18
CA ALA A 18 5.18 2.80 1.57
C ALA A 18 4.16 3.49 2.51
N ALA A 19 3.27 4.34 2.00
CA ALA A 19 2.26 5.03 2.80
C ALA A 19 1.09 4.10 3.19
N MET A 20 0.89 2.99 2.49
CA MET A 20 -0.15 2.01 2.80
C MET A 20 0.19 1.25 4.09
N ARG A 21 -0.53 1.54 5.18
CA ARG A 21 -0.29 0.88 6.49
C ARG A 21 -1.30 -0.22 6.84
N ASN A 22 -2.53 -0.11 6.35
CA ASN A 22 -3.60 -1.06 6.67
C ASN A 22 -3.75 -2.06 5.53
N PHE A 23 -3.50 -3.33 5.83
CA PHE A 23 -3.64 -4.40 4.86
C PHE A 23 -5.06 -4.96 4.89
N PRO A 24 -5.76 -5.06 3.75
CA PRO A 24 -7.09 -5.66 3.71
C PRO A 24 -7.05 -7.14 4.13
N ILE A 25 -7.91 -7.53 5.05
CA ILE A 25 -8.01 -8.93 5.47
C ILE A 25 -8.95 -9.71 4.55
N LEU A 26 -8.86 -11.04 4.59
CA LEU A 26 -9.79 -11.89 3.83
C LEU A 26 -11.18 -11.86 4.47
N ALA A 27 -12.23 -11.81 3.65
CA ALA A 27 -13.61 -11.83 4.13
C ALA A 27 -13.92 -13.09 4.94
N GLU A 28 -13.34 -14.22 4.51
CA GLU A 28 -13.41 -15.50 5.17
C GLU A 28 -12.80 -15.42 6.58
N THR A 29 -11.67 -14.73 6.74
CA THR A 29 -11.04 -14.51 8.05
C THR A 29 -11.94 -13.70 8.96
N ARG A 30 -12.48 -12.58 8.49
CA ARG A 30 -13.42 -11.76 9.27
C ARG A 30 -14.60 -12.60 9.76
N ASN A 31 -15.16 -13.45 8.90
CA ASN A 31 -16.28 -14.32 9.24
C ASN A 31 -15.88 -15.43 10.23
N ARG A 32 -14.72 -16.07 10.03
CA ARG A 32 -14.19 -17.09 10.96
C ARG A 32 -13.94 -16.51 12.35
N VAL A 33 -13.31 -15.34 12.44
CA VAL A 33 -13.04 -14.66 13.72
C VAL A 33 -14.36 -14.28 14.39
N ARG A 34 -15.29 -13.65 13.67
CA ARG A 34 -16.63 -13.30 14.21
C ARG A 34 -17.37 -14.53 14.74
N LYS A 35 -17.38 -15.64 13.99
CA LYS A 35 -18.02 -16.89 14.40
C LYS A 35 -17.35 -17.49 15.63
N LYS A 36 -16.02 -17.54 15.67
CA LYS A 36 -15.27 -18.06 16.84
C LYS A 36 -15.59 -17.22 18.08
N MET A 37 -15.60 -15.89 17.97
CA MET A 37 -15.91 -14.96 19.07
C MET A 37 -17.34 -15.06 19.62
N GLN A 38 -18.29 -15.65 18.90
CA GLN A 38 -19.65 -15.90 19.39
C GLN A 38 -19.73 -17.10 20.36
N SER A 39 -18.65 -17.88 20.49
CA SER A 39 -18.60 -19.02 21.40
C SER A 39 -18.34 -18.55 22.83
N HIS A 40 -18.95 -19.20 23.83
CA HIS A 40 -18.96 -18.73 25.23
C HIS A 40 -17.62 -18.89 25.98
N GLN A 41 -16.62 -19.57 25.41
CA GLN A 41 -15.33 -19.85 26.05
C GLN A 41 -14.19 -19.74 25.03
N VAL A 42 -13.84 -18.53 24.61
CA VAL A 42 -12.77 -18.30 23.63
C VAL A 42 -11.57 -17.70 24.34
N ASN A 43 -10.45 -18.42 24.36
CA ASN A 43 -9.17 -17.91 24.82
C ASN A 43 -8.32 -17.37 23.65
N PHE A 44 -7.15 -16.81 23.95
CA PHE A 44 -6.27 -16.24 22.92
C PHE A 44 -5.62 -17.30 22.03
N ASP A 45 -5.30 -18.48 22.56
CA ASP A 45 -4.71 -19.58 21.76
C ASP A 45 -5.71 -20.11 20.72
N ASP A 46 -6.96 -20.26 21.12
CA ASP A 46 -8.09 -20.62 20.27
C ASP A 46 -8.26 -19.64 19.09
N LEU A 47 -8.12 -18.35 19.36
CA LEU A 47 -8.20 -17.32 18.32
C LEU A 47 -6.94 -17.25 17.48
N ALA A 48 -5.77 -17.47 18.06
CA ALA A 48 -4.50 -17.45 17.34
C ALA A 48 -4.53 -18.42 16.16
N THR A 49 -5.08 -19.63 16.34
CA THR A 49 -5.21 -20.62 15.25
C THR A 49 -6.09 -20.17 14.08
N VAL A 50 -6.99 -19.21 14.29
CA VAL A 50 -7.87 -18.64 13.26
C VAL A 50 -7.24 -17.40 12.64
N VAL A 51 -6.63 -16.57 13.48
CA VAL A 51 -5.96 -15.32 13.11
C VAL A 51 -4.73 -15.61 12.24
N GLU A 52 -3.93 -16.60 12.61
CA GLU A 52 -2.66 -16.93 11.93
C GLU A 52 -2.83 -17.48 10.52
N ARG A 53 -4.06 -17.82 10.12
CA ARG A 53 -4.40 -18.20 8.75
C ARG A 53 -4.50 -17.00 7.80
N ASP A 54 -4.38 -15.78 8.31
CA ASP A 54 -4.45 -14.56 7.52
C ASP A 54 -3.22 -13.69 7.78
N PRO A 55 -2.23 -13.73 6.86
CA PRO A 55 -1.02 -12.96 7.00
C PRO A 55 -1.22 -11.44 7.11
N ALA A 56 -2.27 -10.91 6.48
CA ALA A 56 -2.61 -9.51 6.56
C ALA A 56 -3.12 -9.16 7.96
N LEU A 57 -3.99 -10.00 8.53
CA LEU A 57 -4.49 -9.78 9.89
C LEU A 57 -3.36 -9.86 10.92
N CYS A 58 -2.45 -10.84 10.80
CA CYS A 58 -1.29 -10.95 11.68
C CYS A 58 -0.40 -9.71 11.64
N LEU A 59 -0.13 -9.18 10.44
CA LEU A 59 0.66 -7.97 10.29
C LEU A 59 -0.04 -6.76 10.92
N ASN A 60 -1.34 -6.58 10.66
CA ASN A 60 -2.11 -5.49 11.29
C ASN A 60 -2.13 -5.60 12.82
N LEU A 61 -2.28 -6.83 13.37
CA LEU A 61 -2.25 -7.07 14.81
C LEU A 61 -0.89 -6.77 15.41
N MET A 62 0.20 -7.17 14.76
CA MET A 62 1.54 -6.88 15.24
C MET A 62 1.82 -5.37 15.23
N VAL A 63 1.45 -4.67 14.14
CA VAL A 63 1.62 -3.22 14.05
C VAL A 63 0.81 -2.52 15.14
N ALA A 64 -0.42 -2.95 15.39
CA ALA A 64 -1.24 -2.44 16.49
C ALA A 64 -0.58 -2.70 17.86
N ALA A 65 -0.12 -3.93 18.12
CA ALA A 65 0.52 -4.32 19.38
C ALA A 65 1.76 -3.48 19.67
N VAL A 66 2.63 -3.31 18.69
CA VAL A 66 3.85 -2.51 18.80
C VAL A 66 3.53 -1.01 18.95
N SER A 67 2.44 -0.53 18.33
CA SER A 67 2.03 0.88 18.47
C SER A 67 1.52 1.21 19.88
N GLN A 68 0.85 0.27 20.55
CA GLN A 68 0.36 0.44 21.91
C GLN A 68 1.41 0.12 22.97
N ASN A 69 2.36 -0.78 22.64
CA ASN A 69 3.42 -1.24 23.54
C ASN A 69 4.80 -1.11 22.85
N PRO A 70 5.40 0.10 22.83
CA PRO A 70 6.71 0.29 22.21
C PRO A 70 7.78 -0.63 22.81
N GLY A 71 8.59 -1.27 21.96
CA GLY A 71 9.67 -2.17 22.38
C GLY A 71 9.30 -3.65 22.47
N CYS A 72 8.01 -4.02 22.38
CA CYS A 72 7.60 -5.43 22.48
C CYS A 72 7.84 -6.26 21.20
N ARG A 73 8.25 -5.64 20.08
CA ARG A 73 8.34 -6.30 18.76
C ARG A 73 9.14 -7.59 18.77
N GLU A 74 10.29 -7.59 19.42
CA GLU A 74 11.21 -8.74 19.45
C GLU A 74 10.66 -9.91 20.30
N GLN A 75 9.72 -9.62 21.18
CA GLN A 75 9.09 -10.58 22.10
C GLN A 75 7.83 -11.21 21.50
N ILE A 76 7.33 -10.69 20.38
CA ILE A 76 6.15 -11.25 19.69
C ILE A 76 6.58 -12.44 18.85
N SER A 77 6.16 -13.64 19.25
CA SER A 77 6.38 -14.88 18.51
C SER A 77 5.12 -15.48 17.86
N GLY A 78 3.95 -14.84 18.02
CA GLY A 78 2.68 -15.35 17.50
C GLY A 78 1.49 -14.43 17.77
N ALA A 79 0.34 -14.79 17.22
CA ALA A 79 -0.90 -14.04 17.39
C ALA A 79 -1.38 -14.06 18.84
N ALA A 80 -1.20 -15.16 19.58
CA ALA A 80 -1.59 -15.25 20.99
C ALA A 80 -0.90 -14.17 21.84
N ASN A 81 0.41 -13.94 21.60
CA ASN A 81 1.16 -12.87 22.27
C ASN A 81 0.62 -11.48 21.90
N CYS A 82 0.33 -11.22 20.62
CA CYS A 82 -0.30 -9.97 20.19
C CYS A 82 -1.65 -9.74 20.86
N LEU A 83 -2.50 -10.77 20.91
CA LEU A 83 -3.82 -10.70 21.51
C LEU A 83 -3.74 -10.49 23.03
N SER A 84 -2.75 -11.07 23.70
CA SER A 84 -2.50 -10.83 25.11
C SER A 84 -2.07 -9.39 25.40
N LEU A 85 -1.32 -8.75 24.50
CA LEU A 85 -0.88 -7.35 24.65
C LEU A 85 -1.98 -6.34 24.30
N LEU A 86 -2.83 -6.66 23.32
CA LEU A 86 -3.89 -5.78 22.83
C LEU A 86 -5.22 -5.96 23.55
N GLY A 87 -5.49 -7.16 24.06
CA GLY A 87 -6.78 -7.57 24.58
C GLY A 87 -7.83 -7.82 23.49
N MET A 88 -8.95 -8.42 23.90
CA MET A 88 -10.01 -8.84 22.99
C MET A 88 -10.74 -7.67 22.33
N GLN A 89 -10.91 -6.56 23.04
CA GLN A 89 -11.62 -5.38 22.55
C GLN A 89 -10.95 -4.78 21.32
N GLU A 90 -9.61 -4.76 21.32
CA GLU A 90 -8.85 -4.22 20.19
C GLU A 90 -8.91 -5.14 18.97
N LEU A 91 -8.89 -6.47 19.17
CA LEU A 91 -9.15 -7.42 18.07
C LEU A 91 -10.52 -7.13 17.43
N VAL A 92 -11.58 -6.92 18.23
CA VAL A 92 -12.91 -6.58 17.71
C VAL A 92 -12.88 -5.27 16.93
N ARG A 93 -12.19 -4.25 17.45
CA ARG A 93 -12.03 -2.95 16.79
C ARG A 93 -11.36 -3.12 15.42
N LEU A 94 -10.24 -3.84 15.37
CA LEU A 94 -9.51 -4.10 14.13
C LEU A 94 -10.38 -4.86 13.12
N ILE A 95 -11.02 -5.96 13.52
CA ILE A 95 -11.88 -6.77 12.63
C ILE A 95 -13.09 -5.98 12.09
N LYS A 96 -13.57 -4.97 12.82
CA LYS A 96 -14.65 -4.09 12.37
C LYS A 96 -14.18 -3.04 11.37
N HIS A 97 -12.98 -2.50 11.52
CA HIS A 97 -12.52 -1.33 10.76
C HIS A 97 -11.52 -1.64 9.64
N LEU A 98 -10.87 -2.81 9.67
CA LEU A 98 -9.95 -3.21 8.60
C LEU A 98 -10.71 -3.40 7.28
N PRO A 99 -10.13 -2.93 6.15
CA PRO A 99 -10.69 -3.21 4.83
C PRO A 99 -10.72 -4.72 4.58
N VAL A 100 -11.63 -5.15 3.71
CA VAL A 100 -11.83 -6.57 3.43
C VAL A 100 -11.85 -6.82 1.95
N ILE A 101 -11.22 -7.92 1.53
CA ILE A 101 -11.27 -8.43 0.16
C ILE A 101 -12.07 -9.73 0.13
N GLU A 102 -13.12 -9.73 -0.70
CA GLU A 102 -14.00 -10.87 -0.94
C GLU A 102 -13.34 -11.91 -1.89
N SER A 103 -13.75 -13.18 -1.80
CA SER A 103 -13.25 -14.26 -2.67
C SER A 103 -13.63 -14.09 -4.14
N ASN A 104 -14.80 -13.50 -4.39
CA ASN A 104 -15.36 -13.29 -5.72
C ASN A 104 -15.03 -11.91 -6.30
N SER A 105 -13.97 -11.25 -5.81
CA SER A 105 -13.56 -9.94 -6.34
C SER A 105 -13.13 -10.02 -7.80
N ASP A 106 -13.73 -9.18 -8.65
CA ASP A 106 -13.35 -9.03 -10.06
C ASP A 106 -12.02 -8.27 -10.26
N SER A 107 -11.61 -7.49 -9.25
CA SER A 107 -10.32 -6.79 -9.30
C SER A 107 -9.16 -7.79 -9.37
N ARG A 108 -8.35 -7.65 -10.42
CA ARG A 108 -7.17 -8.49 -10.63
C ARG A 108 -6.17 -8.35 -9.48
N GLN A 109 -5.90 -7.12 -9.03
CA GLN A 109 -5.00 -6.84 -7.91
C GLN A 109 -5.45 -7.56 -6.63
N HIS A 110 -6.74 -7.55 -6.33
CA HIS A 110 -7.29 -8.29 -5.19
C HIS A 110 -7.06 -9.80 -5.31
N GLN A 111 -7.28 -10.39 -6.49
CA GLN A 111 -7.02 -11.82 -6.72
C GLN A 111 -5.54 -12.17 -6.53
N LEU A 112 -4.63 -11.34 -7.04
CA LEU A 112 -3.18 -11.54 -6.89
C LEU A 112 -2.74 -11.40 -5.43
N TYR A 113 -3.26 -10.39 -4.74
CA TYR A 113 -3.02 -10.19 -3.32
C TYR A 113 -3.47 -11.38 -2.49
N ARG A 114 -4.70 -11.88 -2.69
CA ARG A 114 -5.21 -13.09 -2.02
C ARG A 114 -4.30 -14.29 -2.24
N ARG A 115 -3.86 -14.53 -3.49
CA ARG A 115 -2.91 -15.60 -3.82
C ARG A 115 -1.60 -15.44 -3.06
N ALA A 116 -1.09 -14.22 -2.95
CA ALA A 116 0.14 -13.93 -2.21
C ALA A 116 0.00 -14.20 -0.71
N LEU A 117 -1.16 -13.91 -0.11
CA LEU A 117 -1.46 -14.27 1.28
C LEU A 117 -1.50 -15.79 1.47
N HIS A 118 -2.17 -16.53 0.59
CA HIS A 118 -2.21 -18.00 0.69
C HIS A 118 -0.82 -18.65 0.47
N CYS A 119 0.03 -18.09 -0.40
CA CYS A 119 1.41 -18.54 -0.55
C CYS A 119 2.24 -18.27 0.72
N ALA A 120 2.01 -17.14 1.38
CA ALA A 120 2.70 -16.81 2.62
C ALA A 120 2.26 -17.73 3.78
N ASP A 121 0.96 -18.03 3.89
CA ASP A 121 0.42 -19.01 4.84
C ASP A 121 1.02 -20.41 4.61
N MET A 122 1.07 -20.88 3.36
CA MET A 122 1.71 -22.14 3.01
C MET A 122 3.20 -22.16 3.38
N ALA A 123 3.94 -21.08 3.12
CA ALA A 123 5.35 -20.98 3.50
C ALA A 123 5.51 -21.01 5.04
N ALA A 124 4.63 -20.34 5.77
CA ALA A 124 4.67 -20.27 7.22
C ALA A 124 4.43 -21.64 7.88
N GLU A 125 3.49 -22.44 7.34
CA GLU A 125 3.26 -23.82 7.79
C GLU A 125 4.44 -24.75 7.48
N MET A 126 5.07 -24.61 6.31
CA MET A 126 6.33 -25.30 5.99
C MET A 126 7.43 -24.96 7.00
N ALA A 127 7.59 -23.67 7.32
CA ALA A 127 8.56 -23.17 8.28
C ALA A 127 8.33 -23.73 9.69
N ALA A 128 7.09 -23.70 10.19
CA ALA A 128 6.73 -24.32 11.48
C ALA A 128 7.05 -25.81 11.52
N HIS A 129 6.70 -26.55 10.46
CA HIS A 129 6.99 -27.96 10.37
C HIS A 129 8.50 -28.24 10.41
N TRP A 130 9.30 -27.50 9.64
CA TRP A 130 10.75 -27.66 9.64
C TRP A 130 11.40 -27.27 10.97
N ALA A 131 10.91 -26.22 11.63
CA ALA A 131 11.36 -25.84 12.97
C ALA A 131 11.13 -26.97 13.99
N ARG A 132 9.98 -27.67 13.94
CA ARG A 132 9.72 -28.87 14.76
C ARG A 132 10.74 -29.98 14.48
N LEU A 133 11.07 -30.23 13.22
CA LEU A 133 12.04 -31.26 12.84
C LEU A 133 13.47 -30.95 13.30
N ARG A 134 13.85 -29.67 13.30
CA ARG A 134 15.21 -29.24 13.70
C ARG A 134 15.36 -29.03 15.21
N GLY A 135 14.30 -28.65 15.90
CA GLY A 135 14.29 -28.42 17.35
C GLY A 135 15.12 -27.23 17.83
N ASN A 136 15.71 -26.43 16.94
CA ASN A 136 16.60 -25.33 17.30
C ASN A 136 15.91 -23.97 17.41
N ILE A 137 14.70 -23.83 16.88
CA ILE A 137 13.89 -22.61 16.87
C ILE A 137 12.43 -23.00 17.16
N SER A 138 11.69 -22.14 17.87
CA SER A 138 10.26 -22.37 18.12
C SER A 138 9.45 -22.43 16.81
N PRO A 139 8.52 -23.39 16.65
CA PRO A 139 7.64 -23.46 15.48
C PRO A 139 6.81 -22.21 15.27
N ASP A 140 6.29 -21.61 16.34
CA ASP A 140 5.46 -20.40 16.26
C ASP A 140 6.29 -19.21 15.80
N TYR A 141 7.53 -19.09 16.32
CA TYR A 141 8.46 -18.05 15.87
C TYR A 141 8.81 -18.22 14.38
N ALA A 142 9.12 -19.43 13.93
CA ALA A 142 9.41 -19.70 12.52
C ALA A 142 8.21 -19.40 11.60
N ARG A 143 7.00 -19.78 12.02
CA ARG A 143 5.73 -19.48 11.32
C ARG A 143 5.53 -17.97 11.23
N TRP A 144 5.55 -17.28 12.37
CA TRP A 144 5.26 -15.85 12.50
C TRP A 144 6.18 -14.98 11.65
N ASN A 145 7.48 -15.27 11.66
CA ASN A 145 8.44 -14.53 10.83
C ASN A 145 8.21 -14.82 9.34
N THR A 146 8.04 -16.08 8.95
CA THR A 146 7.88 -16.48 7.54
C THR A 146 6.61 -15.91 6.92
N LEU A 147 5.52 -15.89 7.69
CA LEU A 147 4.21 -15.37 7.30
C LEU A 147 4.29 -13.93 6.74
N MET A 148 5.21 -13.11 7.25
CA MET A 148 5.29 -11.69 6.92
C MET A 148 6.43 -11.32 5.97
N VAL A 149 7.30 -12.26 5.56
CA VAL A 149 8.44 -11.96 4.67
C VAL A 149 8.00 -11.31 3.35
N CYS A 150 6.89 -11.78 2.78
CA CYS A 150 6.36 -11.24 1.53
C CYS A 150 5.49 -9.97 1.70
N ALA A 151 5.33 -9.43 2.90
CA ALA A 151 4.51 -8.24 3.14
C ALA A 151 4.81 -7.03 2.25
N PRO A 152 6.08 -6.69 1.96
CA PRO A 152 6.40 -5.60 1.03
C PRO A 152 5.80 -5.82 -0.36
N LEU A 153 5.84 -7.06 -0.86
CA LEU A 153 5.29 -7.41 -2.17
C LEU A 153 3.77 -7.26 -2.20
N TRP A 154 3.08 -7.55 -1.08
CA TRP A 154 1.64 -7.40 -1.02
C TRP A 154 1.17 -5.95 -1.24
N GLN A 155 1.90 -4.97 -0.69
CA GLN A 155 1.60 -3.55 -0.92
C GLN A 155 1.70 -3.19 -2.41
N TRP A 156 2.71 -3.73 -3.10
CA TRP A 156 2.90 -3.54 -4.54
C TRP A 156 1.76 -4.17 -5.35
N LEU A 157 1.39 -5.42 -5.05
CA LEU A 157 0.30 -6.12 -5.74
C LEU A 157 -1.07 -5.44 -5.56
N LEU A 158 -1.28 -4.69 -4.47
CA LEU A 158 -2.50 -3.92 -4.22
C LEU A 158 -2.51 -2.53 -4.86
N SER A 159 -1.35 -1.96 -5.18
CA SER A 159 -1.23 -0.53 -5.51
C SER A 159 -0.77 -0.27 -6.94
N GLU A 160 -0.16 -1.24 -7.61
CA GLU A 160 0.51 -1.04 -8.89
C GLU A 160 0.33 -2.25 -9.81
N ASP A 161 -0.32 -2.04 -10.96
CA ASP A 161 -0.61 -3.10 -11.93
C ASP A 161 0.67 -3.73 -12.50
N LEU A 162 1.73 -2.93 -12.69
CA LEU A 162 3.02 -3.43 -13.17
C LEU A 162 3.66 -4.44 -12.20
N ALA A 163 3.30 -4.44 -10.92
CA ALA A 163 3.79 -5.42 -9.96
C ALA A 163 3.34 -6.86 -10.30
N GLN A 164 2.23 -7.03 -11.03
CA GLN A 164 1.80 -8.34 -11.55
C GLN A 164 2.89 -8.99 -12.42
N ASN A 165 3.73 -8.21 -13.09
CA ASN A 165 4.78 -8.76 -13.95
C ASN A 165 5.78 -9.62 -13.17
N TRP A 166 5.88 -9.46 -11.85
CA TRP A 166 6.65 -10.37 -11.02
C TRP A 166 6.15 -11.81 -11.12
N LEU A 167 4.82 -12.02 -11.09
CA LEU A 167 4.21 -13.35 -11.27
C LEU A 167 4.37 -13.87 -12.70
N TYR A 168 4.31 -12.98 -13.70
CA TYR A 168 4.62 -13.33 -15.09
C TYR A 168 6.07 -13.85 -15.24
N CYS A 169 7.04 -13.12 -14.69
CA CYS A 169 8.44 -13.54 -14.71
C CYS A 169 8.65 -14.90 -14.03
N LEU A 170 7.97 -15.14 -12.91
CA LEU A 170 7.99 -16.45 -12.25
C LEU A 170 7.35 -17.55 -13.12
N SER A 171 6.22 -17.29 -13.78
CA SER A 171 5.58 -18.27 -14.66
C SER A 171 6.44 -18.62 -15.89
N GLU A 172 7.27 -17.66 -16.34
CA GLU A 172 8.28 -17.88 -17.38
C GLU A 172 9.58 -18.54 -16.87
N GLY A 173 9.61 -18.94 -15.59
CA GLY A 173 10.68 -19.76 -15.03
C GLY A 173 11.85 -18.97 -14.45
N GLN A 174 11.74 -17.64 -14.31
CA GLN A 174 12.75 -16.85 -13.61
C GLN A 174 12.78 -17.18 -12.11
N ASP A 175 13.95 -17.02 -11.50
CA ASP A 175 14.11 -17.10 -10.05
C ASP A 175 13.44 -15.91 -9.35
N ILE A 176 13.04 -16.06 -8.08
CA ILE A 176 12.38 -15.01 -7.29
C ILE A 176 13.17 -13.70 -7.26
N LEU A 177 14.48 -13.77 -6.96
CA LEU A 177 15.30 -12.57 -6.87
C LEU A 177 15.56 -11.97 -8.26
N ALA A 178 15.69 -12.81 -9.28
CA ALA A 178 15.81 -12.36 -10.66
C ALA A 178 14.54 -11.64 -11.12
N ALA A 179 13.37 -12.21 -10.85
CA ALA A 179 12.08 -11.61 -11.15
C ALA A 179 11.88 -10.27 -10.43
N ILE A 180 12.29 -10.16 -9.15
CA ILE A 180 12.26 -8.87 -8.42
C ILE A 180 13.15 -7.85 -9.13
N ASN A 181 14.39 -8.20 -9.48
CA ASN A 181 15.31 -7.28 -10.15
C ASN A 181 14.80 -6.86 -11.54
N THR A 182 14.19 -7.78 -12.28
CA THR A 182 13.60 -7.51 -13.60
C THR A 182 12.38 -6.59 -13.48
N CYS A 183 11.51 -6.82 -12.49
CA CYS A 183 10.23 -6.10 -12.39
C CYS A 183 10.32 -4.79 -11.62
N PHE A 184 11.27 -4.62 -10.70
CA PHE A 184 11.37 -3.41 -9.87
C PHE A 184 12.64 -2.59 -10.17
N GLY A 185 13.47 -3.05 -11.11
CA GLY A 185 14.74 -2.44 -11.47
C GLY A 185 15.92 -3.00 -10.65
N GLY A 186 17.10 -3.03 -11.25
CA GLY A 186 18.32 -3.50 -10.60
C GLY A 186 18.74 -2.58 -9.45
N ASN A 187 19.25 -3.18 -8.37
CA ASN A 187 19.86 -2.49 -7.21
C ASN A 187 18.90 -1.68 -6.31
N GLN A 188 17.62 -2.07 -6.23
CA GLN A 188 16.63 -1.47 -5.32
C GLN A 188 16.60 -2.07 -3.90
N LEU A 189 17.64 -2.82 -3.51
CA LEU A 189 17.70 -3.46 -2.18
C LEU A 189 17.48 -2.46 -1.03
N LYS A 190 18.02 -1.24 -1.18
CA LYS A 190 17.83 -0.17 -0.19
C LYS A 190 16.37 0.24 -0.03
N ASN A 191 15.60 0.25 -1.12
CA ASN A 191 14.18 0.62 -1.07
C ASN A 191 13.36 -0.50 -0.43
N TRP A 192 13.61 -1.77 -0.78
CA TRP A 192 13.00 -2.91 -0.09
C TRP A 192 13.32 -2.91 1.41
N GLN A 193 14.59 -2.69 1.79
CA GLN A 193 14.99 -2.58 3.20
C GLN A 193 14.29 -1.43 3.93
N ARG A 194 14.09 -0.28 3.26
CA ARG A 194 13.35 0.85 3.81
C ARG A 194 11.87 0.50 4.02
N GLN A 195 11.24 -0.12 3.04
CA GLN A 195 9.84 -0.53 3.06
C GLN A 195 9.58 -1.55 4.19
N VAL A 196 10.43 -2.56 4.31
CA VAL A 196 10.40 -3.57 5.38
C VAL A 196 10.49 -2.92 6.77
N LYS A 197 11.37 -1.93 6.94
CA LYS A 197 11.48 -1.18 8.21
C LYS A 197 10.23 -0.36 8.51
N GLN A 198 9.63 0.27 7.50
CA GLN A 198 8.40 1.07 7.65
C GLN A 198 7.18 0.22 7.97
N LEU A 199 7.08 -0.98 7.39
CA LEU A 199 6.05 -1.97 7.71
C LEU A 199 6.18 -2.53 9.13
N GLY A 200 7.39 -2.46 9.69
CA GLY A 200 7.61 -2.89 11.04
C GLY A 200 7.55 -4.39 11.21
N LEU A 201 8.08 -5.14 10.23
CA LEU A 201 8.12 -6.60 10.22
C LEU A 201 8.89 -7.19 11.43
N PRO A 202 8.64 -8.47 11.78
CA PRO A 202 9.44 -9.19 12.77
C PRO A 202 10.93 -9.19 12.42
N PRO A 203 11.86 -9.20 13.41
CA PRO A 203 13.29 -9.09 13.15
C PRO A 203 13.84 -10.11 12.13
N ALA A 204 13.52 -11.41 12.25
CA ALA A 204 14.06 -12.40 11.33
C ALA A 204 13.47 -12.24 9.90
N ALA A 205 12.24 -11.71 9.79
CA ALA A 205 11.67 -11.34 8.49
C ALA A 205 12.40 -10.12 7.88
N VAL A 206 12.79 -9.14 8.70
CA VAL A 206 13.63 -8.00 8.25
C VAL A 206 14.99 -8.49 7.78
N ASP A 207 15.56 -9.46 8.47
CA ASP A 207 16.90 -9.95 8.22
C ASP A 207 17.02 -10.68 6.88
N CYS A 208 15.93 -11.29 6.38
CA CYS A 208 15.85 -11.85 5.02
C CYS A 208 16.17 -10.84 3.91
N PHE A 209 16.07 -9.52 4.18
CA PHE A 209 16.38 -8.45 3.24
C PHE A 209 17.79 -7.86 3.42
N ARG A 210 18.60 -8.38 4.35
CA ARG A 210 20.01 -8.00 4.50
C ARG A 210 20.86 -8.74 3.45
N LYS A 211 21.87 -8.05 2.93
CA LYS A 211 22.80 -8.65 1.95
C LYS A 211 23.57 -9.86 2.52
N GLU A 212 23.76 -9.88 3.84
CA GLU A 212 24.58 -10.86 4.56
C GLU A 212 23.79 -12.03 5.16
N ALA A 213 22.46 -11.98 5.13
CA ALA A 213 21.61 -13.01 5.73
C ALA A 213 21.47 -14.27 4.86
N GLY A 214 21.77 -14.16 3.56
CA GLY A 214 21.68 -15.28 2.63
C GLY A 214 22.99 -16.05 2.47
N LEU A 215 22.88 -17.27 1.94
CA LEU A 215 24.04 -18.00 1.44
C LEU A 215 24.62 -17.30 0.20
N THR A 216 25.94 -17.39 0.03
CA THR A 216 26.60 -16.95 -1.20
C THR A 216 26.19 -17.82 -2.40
N THR A 217 26.36 -17.32 -3.62
CA THR A 217 26.09 -18.11 -4.85
C THR A 217 26.84 -19.45 -4.87
N LYS A 218 28.06 -19.48 -4.32
CA LYS A 218 28.85 -20.72 -4.20
C LYS A 218 28.21 -21.70 -3.22
N GLN A 219 27.80 -21.22 -2.05
CA GLN A 219 27.13 -22.03 -1.03
C GLN A 219 25.77 -22.55 -1.51
N TRP A 220 24.97 -21.74 -2.21
CA TRP A 220 23.71 -22.21 -2.83
C TRP A 220 23.94 -23.32 -3.86
N LYS A 221 24.97 -23.17 -4.71
CA LYS A 221 25.34 -24.20 -5.69
C LYS A 221 25.78 -25.49 -5.02
N LEU A 222 26.52 -25.39 -3.92
CA LEU A 222 26.97 -26.55 -3.16
C LEU A 222 25.79 -27.27 -2.50
N LEU A 223 24.98 -26.53 -1.73
CA LEU A 223 23.77 -27.05 -1.08
C LEU A 223 22.77 -27.65 -2.07
N ARG A 224 22.72 -27.16 -3.31
CA ARG A 224 21.87 -27.75 -4.35
C ARG A 224 22.36 -29.13 -4.80
N ARG A 225 23.66 -29.37 -4.80
CA ARG A 225 24.27 -30.58 -5.39
C ARG A 225 24.40 -31.71 -4.37
N TYR A 226 24.70 -31.39 -3.11
CA TYR A 226 25.02 -32.37 -2.10
C TYR A 226 24.52 -31.97 -0.71
N ASP A 227 24.37 -32.96 0.19
CA ASP A 227 24.19 -32.69 1.61
C ASP A 227 25.53 -32.25 2.21
N PRO A 228 25.61 -31.07 2.85
CA PRO A 228 26.86 -30.58 3.45
C PRO A 228 27.39 -31.46 4.57
N ARG A 229 26.60 -32.40 5.11
CA ARG A 229 27.02 -33.37 6.13
C ARG A 229 27.81 -34.54 5.54
N ASP A 230 27.79 -34.71 4.22
CA ASP A 230 28.54 -35.76 3.52
C ASP A 230 30.04 -35.41 3.41
N PHE A 231 30.47 -34.19 3.77
CA PHE A 231 31.85 -33.72 3.62
C PHE A 231 32.37 -33.00 4.88
N ASP A 232 33.57 -33.37 5.34
CA ASP A 232 34.18 -32.82 6.56
C ASP A 232 34.59 -31.33 6.48
N ASN A 233 34.83 -30.83 5.27
CA ASN A 233 35.39 -29.49 5.04
C ASN A 233 34.34 -28.37 4.94
N GLN A 234 33.08 -28.63 5.32
CA GLN A 234 31.96 -27.70 5.14
C GLN A 234 31.45 -27.04 6.44
N ARG A 235 32.32 -26.95 7.47
CA ARG A 235 31.96 -26.37 8.78
C ARG A 235 31.37 -24.96 8.69
N GLU A 236 31.93 -24.11 7.83
CA GLU A 236 31.41 -22.75 7.61
C GLU A 236 29.98 -22.77 7.04
N LEU A 237 29.73 -23.61 6.05
CA LEU A 237 28.39 -23.78 5.47
C LEU A 237 27.42 -24.32 6.53
N LEU A 238 27.79 -25.36 7.27
CA LEU A 238 26.94 -25.92 8.33
C LEU A 238 26.57 -24.87 9.38
N HIS A 239 27.51 -24.04 9.81
CA HIS A 239 27.23 -22.92 10.73
C HIS A 239 26.27 -21.90 10.11
N ARG A 240 26.42 -21.58 8.81
CA ARG A 240 25.46 -20.71 8.10
C ARG A 240 24.07 -21.34 8.00
N LEU A 241 23.95 -22.65 7.83
CA LEU A 241 22.66 -23.36 7.74
C LEU A 241 21.86 -23.39 9.05
N GLN A 242 22.52 -23.07 10.18
CA GLN A 242 21.88 -22.95 11.49
C GLN A 242 21.17 -21.60 11.69
N GLN A 243 21.49 -20.59 10.88
CA GLN A 243 20.93 -19.25 10.99
C GLN A 243 19.41 -19.24 10.76
N PRO A 244 18.62 -18.48 11.55
CA PRO A 244 17.16 -18.54 11.54
C PRO A 244 16.53 -18.00 10.26
N GLU A 245 17.19 -17.09 9.53
CA GLU A 245 16.66 -16.41 8.35
C GLU A 245 16.54 -17.35 7.14
N LEU A 246 17.27 -18.45 7.13
CA LEU A 246 17.21 -19.41 6.03
C LEU A 246 15.88 -20.16 5.96
N ILE A 247 15.19 -20.34 7.09
CA ILE A 247 13.88 -21.00 7.14
C ILE A 247 12.88 -20.22 6.28
N PRO A 248 12.63 -18.91 6.54
CA PRO A 248 11.73 -18.13 5.70
C PRO A 248 12.15 -18.08 4.23
N ILE A 249 13.46 -17.98 3.92
CA ILE A 249 13.96 -17.91 2.55
C ILE A 249 13.62 -19.19 1.77
N ILE A 250 13.92 -20.36 2.33
CA ILE A 250 13.68 -21.64 1.67
C ILE A 250 12.16 -21.91 1.57
N ALA A 251 11.40 -21.62 2.62
CA ALA A 251 9.96 -21.85 2.66
C ALA A 251 9.21 -20.98 1.65
N THR A 252 9.53 -19.68 1.61
CA THR A 252 8.97 -18.74 0.64
C THR A 252 9.37 -19.11 -0.79
N GLY A 253 10.64 -19.51 -0.97
CA GLY A 253 11.17 -20.00 -2.23
C GLY A 253 10.37 -21.18 -2.79
N LEU A 254 10.17 -22.20 -1.96
CA LEU A 254 9.41 -23.39 -2.34
C LEU A 254 7.94 -23.08 -2.59
N SER A 255 7.30 -22.33 -1.68
CA SER A 255 5.87 -22.01 -1.74
C SER A 255 5.47 -21.33 -3.05
N TRP A 256 6.21 -20.30 -3.47
CA TRP A 256 5.95 -19.62 -4.74
C TRP A 256 6.19 -20.51 -5.96
N ASN A 257 7.20 -21.37 -5.93
CA ASN A 257 7.43 -22.31 -7.03
C ASN A 257 6.37 -23.39 -7.11
N TRP A 258 5.79 -23.81 -5.97
CA TRP A 258 4.65 -24.72 -5.94
C TRP A 258 3.36 -24.08 -6.44
N HIS A 259 3.11 -22.83 -6.06
CA HIS A 259 2.01 -22.04 -6.61
C HIS A 259 2.07 -21.96 -8.14
N ILE A 260 3.25 -21.71 -8.71
CA ILE A 260 3.42 -21.55 -10.16
C ILE A 260 3.40 -22.88 -10.90
N ALA A 261 4.23 -23.83 -10.49
CA ALA A 261 4.40 -25.10 -11.19
C ALA A 261 5.03 -26.13 -10.25
N PRO A 262 4.21 -26.91 -9.51
CA PRO A 262 4.69 -27.78 -8.44
C PRO A 262 5.55 -28.95 -8.92
N GLU A 263 5.49 -29.29 -10.21
CA GLU A 263 6.33 -30.33 -10.84
C GLU A 263 7.50 -29.74 -11.65
N SER A 264 7.72 -28.42 -11.60
CA SER A 264 8.80 -27.78 -12.34
C SER A 264 10.19 -28.09 -11.79
N ASN A 265 11.20 -27.91 -12.62
CA ASN A 265 12.61 -27.98 -12.22
C ASN A 265 12.95 -27.00 -11.09
N ASN A 266 12.32 -25.81 -11.07
CA ASN A 266 12.54 -24.82 -10.00
C ASN A 266 11.93 -25.29 -8.67
N ALA A 267 10.71 -25.84 -8.69
CA ALA A 267 10.08 -26.46 -7.51
C ALA A 267 10.92 -27.62 -6.97
N ARG A 268 11.37 -28.53 -7.86
CA ARG A 268 12.29 -29.62 -7.49
C ARG A 268 13.59 -29.11 -6.89
N ARG A 269 14.16 -28.03 -7.45
CA ARG A 269 15.40 -27.42 -6.93
C ARG A 269 15.23 -26.93 -5.49
N TRP A 270 14.14 -26.22 -5.18
CA TRP A 270 13.87 -25.75 -3.81
C TRP A 270 13.59 -26.90 -2.85
N LEU A 271 12.93 -27.97 -3.30
CA LEU A 271 12.73 -29.18 -2.51
C LEU A 271 14.05 -29.88 -2.17
N VAL A 272 14.99 -29.98 -3.13
CA VAL A 272 16.33 -30.52 -2.89
C VAL A 272 17.10 -29.65 -1.89
N LEU A 273 17.05 -28.32 -2.03
CA LEU A 273 17.67 -27.40 -1.08
C LEU A 273 17.11 -27.59 0.33
N ALA A 274 15.79 -27.72 0.48
CA ALA A 274 15.16 -28.00 1.77
C ALA A 274 15.59 -29.37 2.34
N SER A 275 15.64 -30.39 1.49
CA SER A 275 16.09 -31.75 1.86
C SER A 275 17.52 -31.77 2.39
N HIS A 276 18.48 -31.18 1.67
CA HIS A 276 19.87 -31.11 2.12
C HIS A 276 20.06 -30.19 3.34
N TRP A 277 19.30 -29.10 3.42
CA TRP A 277 19.35 -28.20 4.59
C TRP A 277 18.80 -28.88 5.87
N LEU A 278 17.74 -29.68 5.75
CA LEU A 278 17.24 -30.54 6.82
C LEU A 278 18.13 -31.77 7.06
N GLY A 279 18.88 -32.17 6.03
CA GLY A 279 19.52 -33.49 5.85
C GLY A 279 18.57 -34.62 6.18
N LYS A 280 17.46 -34.61 5.44
CA LYS A 280 16.42 -35.64 5.41
C LYS A 280 16.25 -36.09 3.96
N PRO A 281 15.90 -37.35 3.68
CA PRO A 281 15.69 -37.83 2.31
C PRO A 281 14.64 -37.00 1.56
N GLN A 282 14.91 -36.68 0.29
CA GLN A 282 14.03 -35.84 -0.52
C GLN A 282 12.59 -36.38 -0.59
N ALA A 283 12.42 -37.70 -0.68
CA ALA A 283 11.10 -38.34 -0.74
C ALA A 283 10.28 -38.11 0.53
N GLN A 284 10.91 -38.19 1.71
CA GLN A 284 10.26 -37.91 2.99
C GLN A 284 9.82 -36.44 3.06
N VAL A 285 10.75 -35.52 2.79
CA VAL A 285 10.46 -34.08 2.80
C VAL A 285 9.35 -33.74 1.80
N ALA A 286 9.35 -34.36 0.62
CA ALA A 286 8.28 -34.16 -0.36
C ALA A 286 6.91 -34.60 0.18
N ALA A 287 6.83 -35.78 0.79
CA ALA A 287 5.58 -36.32 1.33
C ALA A 287 5.02 -35.44 2.46
N ASP A 288 5.87 -35.06 3.42
CA ASP A 288 5.48 -34.20 4.54
C ASP A 288 4.94 -32.85 4.05
N LEU A 289 5.61 -32.25 3.07
CA LEU A 289 5.20 -30.96 2.52
C LEU A 289 3.94 -31.05 1.65
N ARG A 290 3.66 -32.19 0.99
CA ARG A 290 2.39 -32.40 0.27
C ARG A 290 1.19 -32.43 1.21
N ILE A 291 1.35 -33.01 2.41
CA ILE A 291 0.31 -32.99 3.44
C ILE A 291 0.04 -31.54 3.86
N ILE A 292 1.08 -30.73 4.05
CA ILE A 292 0.95 -29.30 4.37
C ILE A 292 0.22 -28.56 3.24
N GLN A 293 0.62 -28.74 1.97
CA GLN A 293 -0.05 -28.13 0.83
C GLN A 293 -1.54 -28.47 0.77
N LEU A 294 -1.88 -29.74 1.00
CA LEU A 294 -3.28 -30.20 1.04
C LEU A 294 -4.06 -29.55 2.19
N ASN A 295 -3.47 -29.51 3.39
CA ASN A 295 -4.11 -28.93 4.56
C ASN A 295 -4.36 -27.44 4.39
N VAL A 296 -3.38 -26.67 3.92
CA VAL A 296 -3.53 -25.23 3.64
C VAL A 296 -4.59 -24.99 2.58
N SER A 297 -4.58 -25.77 1.48
CA SER A 297 -5.59 -25.67 0.42
C SER A 297 -7.01 -25.88 0.95
N ARG A 298 -7.20 -26.87 1.84
CA ARG A 298 -8.48 -27.17 2.48
C ARG A 298 -8.91 -26.06 3.45
N GLN A 299 -7.98 -25.57 4.25
CA GLN A 299 -8.26 -24.53 5.25
C GLN A 299 -8.66 -23.19 4.61
N GLN A 300 -8.03 -22.84 3.48
CA GLN A 300 -8.32 -21.61 2.74
C GLN A 300 -9.41 -21.79 1.67
N ASN A 301 -9.85 -23.03 1.43
CA ASN A 301 -10.74 -23.39 0.31
C ASN A 301 -10.22 -22.88 -1.04
N ASP A 302 -8.91 -23.01 -1.27
CA ASP A 302 -8.23 -22.51 -2.46
C ASP A 302 -7.08 -23.44 -2.87
N ALA A 303 -7.37 -24.31 -3.83
CA ALA A 303 -6.38 -25.23 -4.41
C ALA A 303 -5.54 -24.58 -5.53
N LEU A 304 -5.96 -23.44 -6.06
CA LEU A 304 -5.23 -22.74 -7.13
C LEU A 304 -4.04 -21.99 -6.55
N SER A 305 -4.24 -21.25 -5.46
CA SER A 305 -3.17 -20.48 -4.83
C SER A 305 -2.05 -21.34 -4.26
N THR A 306 -2.34 -22.56 -3.80
CA THR A 306 -1.30 -23.48 -3.32
C THR A 306 -0.64 -24.28 -4.44
N GLY A 307 -1.17 -24.22 -5.66
CA GLY A 307 -0.77 -25.07 -6.79
C GLY A 307 -1.23 -26.52 -6.67
N LEU A 308 -2.07 -26.87 -5.68
CA LEU A 308 -2.59 -28.23 -5.54
C LEU A 308 -3.45 -28.65 -6.74
N ALA A 309 -4.26 -27.72 -7.28
CA ALA A 309 -5.09 -27.97 -8.46
C ALA A 309 -4.26 -28.36 -9.69
N LEU A 310 -3.04 -27.86 -9.81
CA LEU A 310 -2.13 -28.18 -10.92
C LEU A 310 -1.67 -29.65 -10.88
N LEU A 311 -1.63 -30.28 -9.70
CA LEU A 311 -1.27 -31.69 -9.55
C LEU A 311 -2.41 -32.64 -9.93
N ALA A 312 -3.65 -32.14 -9.95
CA ALA A 312 -4.79 -32.93 -10.40
C ALA A 312 -4.85 -33.04 -11.93
N SER A 313 -4.06 -32.25 -12.66
CA SER A 313 -3.93 -32.35 -14.10
C SER A 313 -3.19 -33.64 -14.48
N PRO A 314 -3.66 -34.37 -15.51
CA PRO A 314 -2.98 -35.58 -15.99
C PRO A 314 -1.62 -35.28 -16.65
N VAL A 315 -1.37 -34.01 -16.99
CA VAL A 315 -0.11 -33.53 -17.58
C VAL A 315 0.44 -32.41 -16.72
N ALA A 316 1.76 -32.40 -16.54
CA ALA A 316 2.47 -31.35 -15.82
C ALA A 316 2.09 -29.96 -16.38
N THR A 317 1.47 -29.14 -15.54
CA THR A 317 0.92 -27.84 -15.92
C THR A 317 1.49 -26.73 -15.04
N ARG A 318 1.38 -25.49 -15.52
CA ARG A 318 1.84 -24.29 -14.82
C ARG A 318 0.74 -23.25 -14.79
N GLN A 319 0.64 -22.53 -13.67
CA GLN A 319 -0.17 -21.33 -13.56
C GLN A 319 0.43 -20.25 -14.47
N SER A 320 -0.36 -19.80 -15.44
CA SER A 320 0.00 -18.69 -16.32
C SER A 320 -0.45 -17.35 -15.73
N TYR A 321 0.36 -16.32 -15.94
CA TYR A 321 0.06 -14.93 -15.61
C TYR A 321 0.27 -14.07 -16.85
N PRO A 322 -0.71 -13.26 -17.29
CA PRO A 322 -0.51 -12.39 -18.43
C PRO A 322 0.49 -11.28 -18.09
N LYS A 323 1.36 -10.96 -19.04
CA LYS A 323 2.25 -9.80 -18.96
C LYS A 323 1.42 -8.52 -19.03
N VAL A 324 1.67 -7.60 -18.11
CA VAL A 324 1.13 -6.25 -18.13
C VAL A 324 2.17 -5.35 -18.83
N ILE A 325 1.77 -4.72 -19.93
CA ILE A 325 2.60 -3.76 -20.66
C ILE A 325 2.12 -2.37 -20.25
N PRO A 326 3.02 -1.42 -19.90
CA PRO A 326 2.60 -0.04 -19.69
C PRO A 326 2.00 0.49 -21.00
N ALA A 327 0.89 1.24 -20.92
CA ALA A 327 0.35 1.91 -22.09
C ALA A 327 1.46 2.81 -22.69
N VAL A 328 1.87 2.51 -23.92
CA VAL A 328 2.89 3.28 -24.63
C VAL A 328 2.31 4.65 -24.89
N VAL A 329 2.88 5.69 -24.28
CA VAL A 329 2.74 7.06 -24.80
C VAL A 329 3.68 7.13 -26.00
N GLU A 330 3.14 6.91 -27.20
CA GLU A 330 3.87 7.19 -28.43
C GLU A 330 4.23 8.67 -28.44
N LYS A 331 5.52 8.98 -28.27
CA LYS A 331 6.04 10.28 -28.67
C LYS A 331 5.97 10.32 -30.19
N PRO A 332 5.31 11.32 -30.82
CA PRO A 332 5.41 11.46 -32.26
C PRO A 332 6.87 11.75 -32.59
N ALA A 333 7.45 10.89 -33.44
CA ALA A 333 8.71 11.19 -34.10
C ALA A 333 8.49 12.42 -34.99
N THR A 334 9.40 13.38 -34.85
CA THR A 334 9.56 14.48 -35.79
C THR A 334 9.97 13.92 -37.15
N ASP A 335 9.13 14.11 -38.16
CA ASP A 335 9.58 14.12 -39.56
C ASP A 335 8.93 15.31 -40.27
N ASP A 336 9.82 16.14 -40.83
CA ASP A 336 9.54 17.29 -41.67
C ASP A 336 9.02 16.84 -43.04
N THR A 337 7.89 17.37 -43.51
CA THR A 337 7.69 18.09 -44.79
C THR A 337 6.19 18.17 -45.19
N PRO A 338 5.79 19.17 -46.02
CA PRO A 338 4.49 19.82 -45.92
C PRO A 338 3.45 19.44 -47.00
N GLU A 339 2.18 19.62 -46.58
CA GLU A 339 0.94 19.96 -47.31
C GLU A 339 0.64 19.33 -48.69
N GLU A 340 -0.47 18.59 -48.76
CA GLU A 340 -1.55 18.90 -49.71
C GLU A 340 -2.90 18.30 -49.23
N ALA A 341 -3.95 19.10 -49.37
CA ALA A 341 -5.26 18.91 -48.77
C ALA A 341 -6.19 18.05 -49.63
N ILE A 342 -6.93 17.11 -49.02
CA ILE A 342 -8.31 16.76 -49.42
C ILE A 342 -9.18 16.52 -48.18
N ASN A 343 -10.33 17.18 -48.18
CA ASN A 343 -11.32 17.25 -47.12
C ASN A 343 -12.44 16.19 -47.32
N ILE A 344 -13.09 15.86 -46.20
CA ILE A 344 -14.44 15.29 -46.01
C ILE A 344 -14.58 13.76 -45.89
N GLY A 345 -14.83 13.34 -44.64
CA GLY A 345 -15.55 12.12 -44.29
C GLY A 345 -15.53 11.80 -42.78
N LYS A 346 -16.29 12.52 -41.94
CA LYS A 346 -16.51 12.17 -40.52
C LYS A 346 -17.04 10.73 -40.40
N PRO A 347 -16.57 9.93 -39.42
CA PRO A 347 -17.35 9.80 -38.19
C PRO A 347 -16.48 9.95 -36.93
N THR A 348 -16.89 10.94 -36.13
CA THR A 348 -16.82 11.04 -34.66
C THR A 348 -15.64 10.41 -33.94
N THR A 349 -14.61 11.23 -33.70
CA THR A 349 -13.67 11.07 -32.59
C THR A 349 -14.42 11.19 -31.26
N GLU A 350 -14.63 10.07 -30.56
CA GLU A 350 -14.81 10.13 -29.09
C GLU A 350 -13.41 10.08 -28.47
N VAL A 351 -12.92 11.28 -28.12
CA VAL A 351 -11.79 11.47 -27.22
C VAL A 351 -12.17 10.81 -25.89
N VAL A 352 -11.48 9.74 -25.49
CA VAL A 352 -11.57 9.24 -24.11
C VAL A 352 -10.85 10.25 -23.22
N GLN A 353 -11.58 11.30 -22.84
CA GLN A 353 -11.23 12.17 -21.74
C GLN A 353 -11.20 11.32 -20.47
N ILE A 354 -10.09 11.35 -19.72
CA ILE A 354 -10.03 10.80 -18.37
C ILE A 354 -11.01 11.63 -17.53
N THR A 355 -12.25 11.14 -17.44
CA THR A 355 -13.32 11.84 -16.74
C THR A 355 -13.05 11.73 -15.25
N ARG A 356 -12.83 12.87 -14.61
CA ARG A 356 -12.87 13.01 -13.16
C ARG A 356 -14.17 12.36 -12.66
N LYS A 357 -14.09 11.53 -11.62
CA LYS A 357 -15.27 10.92 -10.98
C LYS A 357 -15.57 11.63 -9.67
N PRO A 358 -16.24 12.80 -9.68
CA PRO A 358 -16.69 13.45 -8.46
C PRO A 358 -17.75 12.59 -7.74
N ASP A 359 -17.57 12.35 -6.44
CA ASP A 359 -18.57 11.68 -5.61
C ASP A 359 -19.60 12.71 -5.11
N GLN A 360 -20.58 13.00 -5.96
CA GLN A 360 -21.65 13.96 -5.64
C GLN A 360 -22.49 13.52 -4.43
N ALA A 361 -22.67 12.22 -4.21
CA ALA A 361 -23.40 11.70 -3.07
C ALA A 361 -22.66 12.00 -1.75
N TYR A 362 -21.33 11.79 -1.74
CA TYR A 362 -20.48 12.18 -0.62
C TYR A 362 -20.49 13.69 -0.39
N LEU A 363 -20.39 14.50 -1.45
CA LEU A 363 -20.41 15.97 -1.35
C LEU A 363 -21.72 16.48 -0.74
N ASN A 364 -22.86 15.97 -1.19
CA ASN A 364 -24.17 16.38 -0.68
C ASN A 364 -24.35 15.98 0.79
N LYS A 365 -23.88 14.78 1.17
CA LYS A 365 -23.88 14.35 2.56
C LYS A 365 -23.01 15.24 3.44
N LEU A 366 -21.81 15.59 2.96
CA LEU A 366 -20.89 16.48 3.68
C LEU A 366 -21.48 17.89 3.84
N LEU A 367 -22.07 18.46 2.79
CA LEU A 367 -22.74 19.77 2.86
C LEU A 367 -23.89 19.76 3.85
N THR A 368 -24.69 18.69 3.86
CA THR A 368 -25.79 18.52 4.83
C THR A 368 -25.25 18.44 6.26
N GLN A 369 -24.19 17.66 6.47
CA GLN A 369 -23.55 17.53 7.78
C GLN A 369 -22.96 18.86 8.27
N LEU A 370 -22.30 19.63 7.40
CA LEU A 370 -21.78 20.95 7.72
C LEU A 370 -22.91 21.93 8.09
N GLN A 371 -24.04 21.92 7.39
CA GLN A 371 -25.15 22.85 7.65
C GLN A 371 -26.00 22.48 8.88
N GLN A 372 -26.22 21.19 9.11
CA GLN A 372 -27.22 20.73 10.08
C GLN A 372 -26.60 20.15 11.36
N GLN A 373 -25.36 19.65 11.30
CA GLN A 373 -24.72 18.93 12.40
C GLN A 373 -23.23 19.31 12.52
N PRO A 374 -22.88 20.59 12.66
CA PRO A 374 -21.49 21.03 12.75
C PRO A 374 -20.75 20.41 13.96
N ASP A 375 -21.44 20.18 15.07
CA ASP A 375 -20.88 19.55 16.28
C ASP A 375 -20.44 18.10 16.06
N SER A 376 -20.98 17.42 15.04
CA SER A 376 -20.61 16.03 14.71
C SER A 376 -19.16 15.86 14.25
N PHE A 377 -18.51 16.96 13.84
CA PHE A 377 -17.08 16.95 13.52
C PHE A 377 -16.19 16.91 14.76
N GLY A 378 -16.74 17.17 15.96
CA GLY A 378 -16.02 17.17 17.23
C GLY A 378 -15.16 18.43 17.43
N ASP A 379 -14.20 18.68 16.55
CA ASP A 379 -13.38 19.90 16.59
C ASP A 379 -13.19 20.54 15.20
N TRP A 380 -12.63 21.75 15.20
CA TRP A 380 -12.38 22.49 13.97
C TRP A 380 -11.30 21.83 13.08
N HIS A 381 -10.36 21.05 13.63
CA HIS A 381 -9.33 20.36 12.86
C HIS A 381 -9.96 19.26 11.99
N TYR A 382 -10.88 18.47 12.56
CA TYR A 382 -11.65 17.46 11.84
C TYR A 382 -12.56 18.09 10.79
N LEU A 383 -13.19 19.24 11.08
CA LEU A 383 -13.96 19.98 10.08
C LEU A 383 -13.08 20.41 8.89
N MET A 384 -11.92 21.04 9.15
CA MET A 384 -11.00 21.48 8.10
C MET A 384 -10.52 20.32 7.22
N ARG A 385 -10.21 19.17 7.82
CA ARG A 385 -9.86 17.94 7.07
C ARG A 385 -11.06 17.41 6.27
N GLY A 386 -12.26 17.46 6.84
CA GLY A 386 -13.50 17.08 6.16
C GLY A 386 -13.76 17.91 4.90
N VAL A 387 -13.51 19.23 4.97
CA VAL A 387 -13.62 20.15 3.82
C VAL A 387 -12.62 19.79 2.73
N LEU A 388 -11.35 19.55 3.08
CA LEU A 388 -10.33 19.15 2.10
C LEU A 388 -10.67 17.82 1.42
N ARG A 389 -11.21 16.86 2.18
CA ARG A 389 -11.70 15.60 1.62
C ARG A 389 -12.94 15.81 0.75
N GLY A 390 -13.83 16.75 1.10
CA GLY A 390 -14.93 17.19 0.25
C GLY A 390 -14.47 17.73 -1.10
N ILE A 391 -13.37 18.47 -1.11
CA ILE A 391 -12.77 19.00 -2.33
C ILE A 391 -12.14 17.89 -3.17
N CYS A 392 -11.37 16.98 -2.58
CA CYS A 392 -10.67 15.95 -3.34
C CYS A 392 -11.59 14.80 -3.77
N GLN A 393 -12.43 14.29 -2.87
CA GLN A 393 -13.31 13.16 -3.12
C GLN A 393 -14.67 13.59 -3.70
N GLY A 394 -15.25 14.68 -3.18
CA GLY A 394 -16.57 15.15 -3.60
C GLY A 394 -16.54 15.92 -4.92
N LEU A 395 -15.64 16.90 -5.04
CA LEU A 395 -15.48 17.71 -6.26
C LEU A 395 -14.55 17.09 -7.29
N GLY A 396 -13.71 16.12 -6.91
CA GLY A 396 -12.78 15.44 -7.82
C GLY A 396 -11.49 16.21 -8.12
N MET A 397 -11.12 17.20 -7.30
CA MET A 397 -9.83 17.90 -7.43
C MET A 397 -8.69 16.97 -7.02
N SER A 398 -7.55 16.99 -7.73
CA SER A 398 -6.44 16.09 -7.39
C SER A 398 -5.86 16.41 -6.02
N SER A 399 -5.69 17.70 -5.70
CA SER A 399 -5.06 18.17 -4.47
C SER A 399 -5.76 19.40 -3.89
N ALA A 400 -5.76 19.51 -2.57
CA ALA A 400 -6.24 20.69 -1.87
C ALA A 400 -5.46 20.96 -0.58
N CYS A 401 -5.34 22.23 -0.19
CA CYS A 401 -4.72 22.62 1.06
C CYS A 401 -5.38 23.85 1.69
N ILE A 402 -5.19 24.02 2.99
CA ILE A 402 -5.64 25.19 3.74
C ILE A 402 -4.40 25.87 4.34
N ALA A 403 -4.19 27.12 3.96
CA ALA A 403 -3.19 28.00 4.53
C ALA A 403 -3.82 28.92 5.57
N LEU A 404 -3.24 28.99 6.77
CA LEU A 404 -3.74 29.81 7.87
C LEU A 404 -2.79 30.96 8.16
N LEU A 405 -3.35 32.06 8.66
CA LEU A 405 -2.59 33.21 9.15
C LEU A 405 -1.78 32.83 10.40
N ASN A 406 -0.55 33.35 10.48
CA ASN A 406 0.20 33.34 11.73
C ASN A 406 -0.41 34.32 12.76
N LYS A 407 0.05 34.24 14.02
CA LYS A 407 -0.45 35.08 15.13
C LYS A 407 -0.38 36.58 14.81
N ASP A 408 0.69 37.00 14.14
CA ASP A 408 0.94 38.41 13.80
C ASP A 408 0.26 38.86 12.49
N LYS A 409 -0.46 37.96 11.80
CA LYS A 409 -1.11 38.19 10.48
C LYS A 409 -0.17 38.70 9.38
N THR A 410 1.11 38.40 9.50
CA THR A 410 2.16 38.79 8.55
C THR A 410 2.50 37.71 7.54
N ALA A 411 2.05 36.47 7.73
CA ALA A 411 2.31 35.37 6.79
C ALA A 411 1.17 34.34 6.75
N LEU A 412 0.98 33.73 5.57
CA LEU A 412 0.16 32.54 5.36
C LEU A 412 1.03 31.29 5.28
N LYS A 413 0.67 30.25 6.02
CA LYS A 413 1.36 28.95 5.98
C LYS A 413 0.37 27.82 5.81
N VAL A 414 0.69 26.86 4.96
CA VAL A 414 -0.10 25.62 4.81
C VAL A 414 -0.09 24.83 6.12
N PHE A 415 -1.27 24.64 6.70
CA PHE A 415 -1.47 23.89 7.93
C PHE A 415 -2.17 22.55 7.69
N TYR A 416 -3.09 22.52 6.73
CA TYR A 416 -3.77 21.30 6.32
C TYR A 416 -3.55 21.08 4.84
N ALA A 417 -3.41 19.82 4.45
CA ALA A 417 -3.29 19.46 3.05
C ALA A 417 -3.74 18.03 2.83
N GLU A 418 -4.43 17.81 1.72
CA GLU A 418 -5.00 16.55 1.26
C GLU A 418 -4.45 16.28 -0.14
N ASN A 419 -3.99 15.05 -0.38
CA ASN A 419 -3.31 14.62 -1.61
C ASN A 419 -2.07 15.43 -2.04
N LEU A 420 -1.65 16.42 -1.25
CA LEU A 420 -0.42 17.17 -1.48
C LEU A 420 0.77 16.46 -0.79
N PRO A 421 1.84 16.04 -1.48
CA PRO A 421 2.98 15.34 -0.83
C PRO A 421 3.70 16.18 0.24
N GLU A 422 4.29 15.56 1.26
CA GLU A 422 5.05 16.27 2.32
C GLU A 422 6.23 17.10 1.80
N GLN A 423 6.81 16.66 0.68
CA GLN A 423 7.94 17.33 0.03
C GLN A 423 7.50 18.43 -0.94
N HIS A 424 6.19 18.57 -1.18
CA HIS A 424 5.66 19.56 -2.11
C HIS A 424 6.04 20.98 -1.64
N PRO A 425 6.62 21.84 -2.50
CA PRO A 425 7.12 23.15 -2.10
C PRO A 425 6.05 24.02 -1.39
N LEU A 426 4.78 23.95 -1.80
CA LEU A 426 3.65 24.62 -1.13
C LEU A 426 3.53 24.34 0.38
N ARG A 427 3.91 23.14 0.86
CA ARG A 427 3.85 22.83 2.30
C ARG A 427 4.92 23.54 3.13
N LYS A 428 6.01 23.99 2.49
CA LYS A 428 7.17 24.63 3.14
C LYS A 428 7.19 26.14 2.97
N VAL A 429 6.49 26.66 1.96
CA VAL A 429 6.40 28.11 1.72
C VAL A 429 5.58 28.80 2.81
N ALA A 430 6.12 29.91 3.31
CA ALA A 430 5.39 30.92 4.04
C ALA A 430 5.20 32.12 3.10
N ILE A 431 3.96 32.41 2.74
CA ILE A 431 3.64 33.56 1.87
C ILE A 431 3.66 34.81 2.74
N ASP A 432 4.58 35.73 2.46
CA ASP A 432 4.68 37.01 3.17
C ASP A 432 3.53 37.95 2.77
N LEU A 433 2.88 38.55 3.76
CA LEU A 433 1.75 39.47 3.61
C LEU A 433 2.10 40.92 3.99
N ARG A 434 3.36 41.22 4.34
CA ARG A 434 3.81 42.58 4.69
C ARG A 434 3.74 43.55 3.52
N GLN A 435 3.88 43.04 2.30
CA GLN A 435 3.65 43.79 1.07
C GLN A 435 2.27 43.43 0.49
N PRO A 436 1.44 44.43 0.10
CA PRO A 436 0.13 44.16 -0.47
C PRO A 436 0.21 43.30 -1.73
N ASN A 437 -0.39 42.12 -1.68
CA ASN A 437 -0.53 41.19 -2.81
C ASN A 437 -1.96 40.65 -2.92
N ILE A 438 -2.20 39.73 -3.87
CA ILE A 438 -3.54 39.17 -4.10
C ILE A 438 -4.11 38.46 -2.86
N PHE A 439 -3.26 37.85 -2.04
CA PHE A 439 -3.69 37.16 -0.83
C PHE A 439 -4.16 38.14 0.25
N ASN A 440 -3.57 39.34 0.35
CA ASN A 440 -4.09 40.40 1.23
C ASN A 440 -5.54 40.74 0.85
N LYS A 441 -5.83 40.94 -0.44
CA LYS A 441 -7.18 41.24 -0.93
C LYS A 441 -8.18 40.11 -0.66
N LEU A 442 -7.75 38.85 -0.80
CA LEU A 442 -8.58 37.69 -0.49
C LEU A 442 -8.86 37.55 1.02
N LEU A 443 -7.99 38.09 1.87
CA LEU A 443 -8.13 38.04 3.33
C LEU A 443 -8.86 39.26 3.93
N GLU A 444 -9.11 40.31 3.15
CA GLU A 444 -9.87 41.49 3.60
C GLU A 444 -11.36 41.17 3.79
N LYS A 445 -11.95 40.43 2.85
CA LYS A 445 -13.37 40.06 2.81
C LYS A 445 -13.55 38.69 2.16
N PRO A 446 -14.64 37.96 2.45
CA PRO A 446 -14.93 36.67 1.82
C PRO A 446 -14.87 36.77 0.30
N ALA A 447 -13.86 36.14 -0.29
CA ALA A 447 -13.57 36.26 -1.71
C ALA A 447 -12.94 34.96 -2.24
N SER A 448 -13.15 34.74 -3.52
CA SER A 448 -12.73 33.56 -4.26
C SER A 448 -12.07 33.98 -5.56
N LEU A 449 -11.03 33.27 -5.98
CA LEU A 449 -10.31 33.53 -7.21
C LEU A 449 -10.04 32.21 -7.94
N SER A 450 -10.21 32.22 -9.26
CA SER A 450 -9.74 31.15 -10.15
C SER A 450 -8.57 31.69 -10.97
N LEU A 451 -7.41 31.06 -10.82
CA LEU A 451 -6.20 31.40 -11.54
C LEU A 451 -6.00 30.45 -12.71
N THR A 452 -5.82 31.05 -13.88
CA THR A 452 -5.58 30.40 -15.16
C THR A 452 -4.33 31.01 -15.79
N PRO A 453 -3.66 30.34 -16.75
CA PRO A 453 -2.47 30.84 -17.42
C PRO A 453 -2.64 32.26 -17.97
N GLU A 454 -3.84 32.61 -18.43
CA GLU A 454 -4.14 33.91 -19.04
C GLU A 454 -4.19 35.05 -18.01
N ASN A 455 -4.58 34.76 -16.77
CA ASN A 455 -4.75 35.78 -15.73
C ASN A 455 -3.68 35.72 -14.62
N ARG A 456 -2.87 34.66 -14.60
CA ARG A 456 -1.86 34.39 -13.58
C ARG A 456 -0.89 35.54 -13.39
N ASP A 457 -0.22 35.96 -14.46
CA ASP A 457 0.81 37.01 -14.38
C ASP A 457 0.22 38.33 -13.88
N LYS A 458 -1.04 38.63 -14.23
CA LYS A 458 -1.73 39.82 -13.74
C LYS A 458 -1.92 39.79 -12.22
N PHE A 459 -2.33 38.65 -11.66
CA PHE A 459 -2.66 38.53 -10.25
C PHE A 459 -1.44 38.23 -9.35
N LEU A 460 -0.38 37.61 -9.88
CA LEU A 460 0.82 37.25 -9.11
C LEU A 460 1.96 38.28 -9.19
N ARG A 461 1.82 39.35 -9.99
CA ARG A 461 2.81 40.46 -10.19
C ARG A 461 3.49 41.00 -8.93
N HIS A 462 2.80 41.02 -7.79
CA HIS A 462 3.30 41.57 -6.52
C HIS A 462 3.85 40.50 -5.57
N LEU A 463 4.01 39.25 -6.03
CA LEU A 463 4.63 38.17 -5.28
C LEU A 463 6.09 37.97 -5.70
N PRO A 464 6.98 37.58 -4.79
CA PRO A 464 8.34 37.17 -5.15
C PRO A 464 8.33 36.02 -6.16
N GLY A 465 9.25 36.03 -7.12
CA GLY A 465 9.35 34.97 -8.16
C GLY A 465 9.41 33.56 -7.57
N SER A 466 10.14 33.39 -6.47
CA SER A 466 10.22 32.12 -5.73
C SER A 466 8.87 31.59 -5.24
N THR A 467 7.89 32.46 -4.98
CA THR A 467 6.53 32.06 -4.60
C THR A 467 5.67 31.78 -5.83
N GLN A 468 5.87 32.53 -6.92
CA GLN A 468 5.15 32.33 -8.18
C GLN A 468 5.48 30.96 -8.80
N ASP A 469 6.74 30.52 -8.72
CA ASP A 469 7.19 29.24 -9.29
C ASP A 469 6.63 28.02 -8.55
N ILE A 470 6.25 28.21 -7.27
CA ILE A 470 5.74 27.15 -6.40
C ILE A 470 4.23 26.94 -6.55
N LEU A 471 3.51 27.99 -6.97
CA LEU A 471 2.07 27.92 -7.16
C LEU A 471 1.73 27.11 -8.43
N PRO A 472 0.74 26.21 -8.41
CA PRO A 472 0.32 25.45 -9.59
C PRO A 472 -0.15 26.36 -10.72
N SER A 473 0.03 25.97 -11.99
CA SER A 473 -0.33 26.80 -13.15
C SER A 473 -1.82 27.15 -13.23
N HIS A 474 -2.71 26.20 -12.88
CA HIS A 474 -4.14 26.41 -12.69
C HIS A 474 -4.55 26.04 -11.26
N TRP A 475 -5.28 26.93 -10.58
CA TRP A 475 -5.79 26.64 -9.24
C TRP A 475 -6.96 27.55 -8.88
N VAL A 476 -7.80 27.08 -7.97
CA VAL A 476 -8.87 27.88 -7.37
C VAL A 476 -8.59 28.09 -5.90
N THR A 477 -9.02 29.23 -5.39
CA THR A 477 -8.84 29.57 -3.99
C THR A 477 -10.00 30.36 -3.44
N MET A 478 -10.27 30.18 -2.15
CA MET A 478 -11.28 30.93 -1.44
C MET A 478 -10.85 31.18 0.00
N SER A 479 -11.15 32.36 0.51
CA SER A 479 -10.98 32.69 1.91
C SER A 479 -11.86 31.83 2.82
N ILE A 480 -11.31 31.39 3.93
CA ILE A 480 -12.05 30.70 4.99
C ILE A 480 -12.04 31.57 6.26
N ASP A 481 -13.22 31.87 6.78
CA ASP A 481 -13.43 32.55 8.06
C ASP A 481 -14.17 31.65 9.06
N ALA A 482 -14.23 32.11 10.31
CA ALA A 482 -15.00 31.49 11.39
C ALA A 482 -15.86 32.56 12.09
N GLY A 483 -16.71 33.25 11.31
CA GLY A 483 -17.74 34.20 11.77
C GLY A 483 -17.32 35.68 11.82
N HIS A 484 -16.07 35.98 11.47
CA HIS A 484 -15.53 37.34 11.44
C HIS A 484 -14.60 37.51 10.23
N LYS A 485 -13.42 38.11 10.40
CA LYS A 485 -12.43 38.25 9.32
C LYS A 485 -11.88 36.87 8.91
N PRO A 486 -11.55 36.68 7.61
CA PRO A 486 -10.84 35.50 7.13
C PRO A 486 -9.62 35.13 7.99
N ILE A 487 -9.52 33.84 8.31
CA ILE A 487 -8.43 33.26 9.09
C ILE A 487 -7.40 32.55 8.21
N GLY A 488 -7.74 32.32 6.94
CA GLY A 488 -6.90 31.62 6.00
C GLY A 488 -7.50 31.53 4.60
N LEU A 489 -6.88 30.72 3.75
CA LEU A 489 -7.29 30.44 2.39
C LEU A 489 -7.32 28.92 2.16
N VAL A 490 -8.34 28.47 1.46
CA VAL A 490 -8.41 27.13 0.88
C VAL A 490 -7.92 27.21 -0.55
N LEU A 491 -7.02 26.32 -0.96
CA LEU A 491 -6.50 26.20 -2.32
C LEU A 491 -6.82 24.81 -2.84
N ALA A 492 -7.25 24.71 -4.10
CA ALA A 492 -7.47 23.45 -4.78
C ALA A 492 -6.95 23.52 -6.22
N PHE A 493 -6.33 22.44 -6.67
CA PHE A 493 -5.71 22.37 -7.99
C PHE A 493 -5.56 20.93 -8.43
N ASN A 494 -5.29 20.77 -9.73
CA ASN A 494 -5.02 19.46 -10.31
C ASN A 494 -3.56 19.30 -10.70
N ASP A 495 -3.13 18.05 -10.80
CA ASP A 495 -1.80 17.71 -11.25
C ASP A 495 -1.63 18.00 -12.75
N SER A 496 -0.38 18.24 -13.17
CA SER A 496 -0.02 18.46 -14.56
C SER A 496 -0.50 17.30 -15.45
N GLY A 497 -1.34 17.62 -16.44
CA GLY A 497 -1.93 16.64 -17.37
C GLY A 497 -3.37 16.24 -17.05
N GLN A 498 -3.98 16.76 -15.99
CA GLN A 498 -5.41 16.62 -15.71
C GLN A 498 -6.23 17.81 -16.24
N GLN A 499 -7.55 17.63 -16.38
CA GLN A 499 -8.47 18.68 -16.86
C GLN A 499 -8.37 19.95 -15.99
N VAL A 500 -8.52 21.11 -16.64
CA VAL A 500 -8.60 22.41 -15.96
C VAL A 500 -9.88 22.46 -15.11
N VAL A 501 -9.85 23.18 -13.99
CA VAL A 501 -11.02 23.37 -13.15
C VAL A 501 -12.16 24.01 -13.96
N GLU A 502 -13.28 23.29 -14.06
CA GLU A 502 -14.46 23.76 -14.78
C GLU A 502 -15.25 24.79 -13.96
N HIS A 503 -16.13 25.55 -14.63
CA HIS A 503 -16.95 26.54 -13.96
C HIS A 503 -17.89 25.94 -12.90
N SER A 504 -18.48 24.77 -13.20
CA SER A 504 -19.35 24.01 -12.30
C SER A 504 -18.61 23.58 -11.03
N GLU A 505 -17.39 23.05 -11.19
CA GLU A 505 -16.49 22.66 -10.10
C GLU A 505 -16.09 23.86 -9.24
N TYR A 506 -15.81 25.02 -9.86
CA TYR A 506 -15.50 26.25 -9.15
C TYR A 506 -16.70 26.77 -8.33
N VAL A 507 -17.92 26.71 -8.87
CA VAL A 507 -19.14 27.08 -8.13
C VAL A 507 -19.38 26.14 -6.95
N ALA A 508 -19.20 24.84 -7.14
CA ALA A 508 -19.36 23.86 -6.08
C ALA A 508 -18.26 23.97 -4.99
N PHE A 509 -17.02 24.26 -5.38
CA PHE A 509 -15.92 24.61 -4.48
C PHE A 509 -16.27 25.82 -3.61
N LYS A 510 -16.78 26.89 -4.22
CA LYS A 510 -17.23 28.08 -3.48
C LYS A 510 -18.31 27.75 -2.46
N ASN A 511 -19.32 26.98 -2.87
CA ASN A 511 -20.42 26.62 -1.98
C ASN A 511 -19.93 25.82 -0.77
N LEU A 512 -19.01 24.88 -0.99
CA LEU A 512 -18.40 24.09 0.09
C LEU A 512 -17.62 24.97 1.06
N CYS A 513 -16.77 25.89 0.56
CA CYS A 513 -16.02 26.82 1.41
C CYS A 513 -16.93 27.77 2.20
N LEU A 514 -17.97 28.33 1.57
CA LEU A 514 -18.95 29.18 2.26
C LEU A 514 -19.68 28.42 3.38
N THR A 515 -20.08 27.19 3.09
CA THR A 515 -20.76 26.34 4.07
C THR A 515 -19.83 26.03 5.23
N ALA A 516 -18.58 25.65 4.94
CA ALA A 516 -17.56 25.41 5.96
C ALA A 516 -17.33 26.61 6.88
N SER A 517 -17.27 27.82 6.34
CA SER A 517 -17.11 29.04 7.15
C SER A 517 -18.27 29.29 8.10
N LYS A 518 -19.51 29.02 7.67
CA LYS A 518 -20.69 29.09 8.55
C LYS A 518 -20.59 28.06 9.68
N SER A 519 -20.29 26.81 9.35
CA SER A 519 -20.14 25.72 10.33
C SER A 519 -19.03 26.00 11.35
N LEU A 520 -17.92 26.60 10.91
CA LEU A 520 -16.82 27.00 11.78
C LEU A 520 -17.22 28.14 12.74
N ALA A 521 -18.04 29.08 12.27
CA ALA A 521 -18.58 30.13 13.13
C ALA A 521 -19.48 29.55 14.22
N GLU A 522 -20.35 28.60 13.87
CA GLU A 522 -21.24 27.90 14.80
C GLU A 522 -20.45 27.09 15.84
N LEU A 523 -19.51 26.23 15.41
CA LEU A 523 -18.63 25.47 16.31
C LEU A 523 -17.88 26.36 17.30
N ARG A 524 -17.35 27.49 16.82
CA ARG A 524 -16.65 28.46 17.66
C ARG A 524 -17.59 29.07 18.70
N SER A 525 -18.84 29.35 18.33
CA SER A 525 -19.84 29.91 19.24
C SER A 525 -20.21 28.92 20.35
N HIS A 526 -20.43 27.65 20.02
CA HIS A 526 -20.74 26.57 20.97
C HIS A 526 -19.59 26.31 21.93
N THR A 527 -18.35 26.25 21.41
CA THR A 527 -17.15 26.07 22.24
C THR A 527 -16.95 27.23 23.22
N ALA A 528 -17.31 28.46 22.83
CA ALA A 528 -17.22 29.63 23.70
C ALA A 528 -18.32 29.65 24.77
N GLN A 529 -19.51 29.14 24.48
CA GLN A 529 -20.60 29.00 25.45
C GLN A 529 -20.28 27.92 26.50
N GLN A 530 -19.78 26.75 26.07
CA GLN A 530 -19.37 25.66 26.96
C GLN A 530 -18.21 26.03 27.91
N ARG A 531 -17.38 27.00 27.54
CA ARG A 531 -16.30 27.52 28.42
C ARG A 531 -16.77 28.58 29.41
N ARG A 532 -18.00 29.09 29.26
CA ARG A 532 -18.60 30.10 30.14
C ARG A 532 -19.62 29.51 31.11
N SER A 533 -20.19 28.34 30.80
CA SER A 533 -20.91 27.46 31.73
C SER A 533 -19.93 26.67 32.59
#